data_AF-A0A0N5C214-F1
#
_entry.id   AF-A0A0N5C214-F1
#
_cell.length_a   1.000
_cell.length_b   1.000
_cell.length_c   1.000
_cell.angle_alpha   90.00
_cell.angle_beta   90.00
_cell.angle_gamma   90.00
#
_symmetry.space_group_name_H-M   'P 1'
#
loop_
_entity.id
_entity.type
_entity.pdbx_description
1 polymer ?
#
loop_
_entity_poly.entity_id
_entity_poly.type
_entity_poly.pdbx_seq_one_letter_code
_entity_poly.pdbx_strand_id
1 'polypeptide(L)'
;MGFTMEERLFMALDKPSPAISLVTRNFQKLMKTGSVNDREHHPKRTVTHKKNSLVISRMIEENNGKISTRQLASDTNMSRSSVMKVLKDRKLFPYKKRYVNEMRPEDSVERLTFYLKTKGMVEEGLFIGPLLVFSDEAYFHLTGHINK
;
A
#
# COMPACT_ATOMS: atom_id res chain seq x y z
N MET A 1 34.09 4.40 -48.71
CA MET A 1 34.59 3.06 -48.35
C MET A 1 33.98 2.70 -47.00
N GLY A 2 33.05 1.75 -46.97
CA GLY A 2 32.39 1.32 -45.73
C GLY A 2 33.14 0.14 -45.14
N PHE A 3 33.44 0.20 -43.84
CA PHE A 3 34.00 -0.94 -43.09
C PHE A 3 33.08 -2.16 -43.18
N THR A 4 33.68 -3.32 -43.38
CA THR A 4 32.98 -4.61 -43.36
C THR A 4 32.45 -4.91 -41.95
N MET A 5 31.42 -5.76 -41.85
CA MET A 5 30.81 -6.12 -40.56
C MET A 5 31.82 -6.74 -39.59
N GLU A 6 32.82 -7.46 -40.11
CA GLU A 6 33.91 -8.07 -39.33
C GLU A 6 34.83 -7.02 -38.73
N GLU A 7 35.21 -6.00 -39.50
CA GLU A 7 36.04 -4.87 -39.02
C GLU A 7 35.31 -4.05 -37.95
N ARG A 8 33.99 -3.87 -38.09
CA ARG A 8 33.16 -3.19 -37.08
C ARG A 8 33.02 -4.01 -35.79
N LEU A 9 32.93 -5.33 -35.91
CA LEU A 9 32.86 -6.23 -34.75
C LEU A 9 34.19 -6.23 -34.00
N PHE A 10 35.31 -6.27 -34.72
CA PHE A 10 36.65 -6.28 -34.14
C PHE A 10 36.98 -4.94 -33.44
N MET A 11 36.66 -3.80 -34.05
CA MET A 11 36.84 -2.47 -33.43
C MET A 11 35.97 -2.24 -32.19
N ALA A 12 34.81 -2.90 -32.08
CA ALA A 12 33.97 -2.81 -30.89
C ALA A 12 34.49 -3.66 -29.70
N LEU A 13 35.50 -4.51 -29.94
CA LEU A 13 35.96 -5.56 -29.03
C LEU A 13 37.40 -5.36 -28.53
N ASP A 14 37.86 -4.12 -28.30
CA ASP A 14 39.11 -3.78 -27.56
C ASP A 14 39.16 -4.35 -26.10
N LYS A 15 38.33 -5.32 -25.78
CA LYS A 15 38.24 -6.04 -24.52
C LYS A 15 38.97 -7.39 -24.66
N PRO A 16 39.69 -7.83 -23.61
CA PRO A 16 40.35 -9.12 -23.62
C PRO A 16 39.37 -10.26 -23.91
N SER A 17 39.84 -11.28 -24.63
CA SER A 17 39.04 -12.45 -24.97
C SER A 17 38.46 -13.10 -23.70
N PRO A 18 37.15 -13.44 -23.68
CA PRO A 18 36.52 -14.06 -22.52
C PRO A 18 37.12 -15.44 -22.24
N ALA A 19 37.13 -15.83 -20.96
CA ALA A 19 37.62 -17.14 -20.56
C ALA A 19 36.82 -18.29 -21.22
N ILE A 20 37.51 -19.35 -21.64
CA ILE A 20 36.91 -20.52 -22.30
C ILE A 20 35.80 -21.15 -21.43
N SER A 21 35.96 -21.14 -20.11
CA SER A 21 34.95 -21.63 -19.15
C SER A 21 33.64 -20.84 -19.19
N LEU A 22 33.70 -19.54 -19.48
CA LEU A 22 32.51 -18.70 -19.61
C LEU A 22 31.75 -19.03 -20.89
N VAL A 23 32.47 -19.22 -21.99
CA VAL A 23 31.89 -19.57 -23.30
C VAL A 23 31.22 -20.94 -23.23
N THR A 24 31.91 -21.95 -22.67
CA THR A 24 31.34 -23.29 -22.52
C THR A 24 30.13 -23.31 -21.60
N ARG A 25 30.16 -22.58 -20.48
CA ARG A 25 29.01 -22.42 -19.57
C ARG A 25 27.81 -21.79 -20.27
N ASN A 26 28.03 -20.69 -20.99
CA ASN A 26 26.95 -20.00 -21.70
C ASN A 26 26.37 -20.84 -22.84
N PHE A 27 27.22 -21.58 -23.58
CA PHE A 27 26.77 -22.50 -24.62
C PHE A 27 25.91 -23.63 -24.03
N GLN A 28 26.37 -24.27 -22.95
CA GLN A 28 25.58 -25.31 -22.26
C GLN A 28 24.25 -24.78 -21.72
N LYS A 29 24.25 -23.53 -21.23
CA LYS A 29 23.05 -22.86 -20.74
C LYS A 29 22.07 -22.57 -21.87
N LEU A 30 22.56 -22.04 -23.00
CA LEU A 30 21.78 -21.80 -24.21
C LEU A 30 21.15 -23.10 -24.73
N MET A 31 21.92 -24.19 -24.80
CA MET A 31 21.42 -25.50 -25.26
C MET A 31 20.36 -26.10 -24.32
N LYS A 32 20.42 -25.81 -23.01
CA LYS A 32 19.48 -26.35 -22.01
C LYS A 32 18.21 -25.52 -21.85
N THR A 33 18.33 -24.19 -21.82
CA THR A 33 17.22 -23.27 -21.48
C THR A 33 16.79 -22.36 -22.62
N GLY A 34 17.48 -22.39 -23.78
CA GLY A 34 17.23 -21.49 -24.90
C GLY A 34 17.63 -20.03 -24.64
N SER A 35 18.32 -19.76 -23.53
CA SER A 35 18.71 -18.41 -23.09
C SER A 35 20.05 -18.42 -22.36
N VAL A 36 20.80 -17.32 -22.50
CA VAL A 36 22.05 -17.07 -21.77
C VAL A 36 21.81 -16.28 -20.47
N ASN A 37 20.58 -15.82 -20.21
CA ASN A 37 20.24 -15.00 -19.03
C ASN A 37 20.43 -15.77 -17.73
N ASP A 38 21.02 -15.14 -16.72
CA ASP A 38 21.17 -15.73 -15.39
C ASP A 38 19.82 -16.10 -14.78
N ARG A 39 19.83 -17.18 -14.00
CA ARG A 39 18.66 -17.61 -13.26
C ARG A 39 18.34 -16.54 -12.23
N GLU A 40 17.08 -16.17 -12.14
CA GLU A 40 16.64 -15.25 -11.10
C GLU A 40 16.97 -15.83 -9.73
N HIS A 41 17.77 -15.09 -8.96
CA HIS A 41 18.08 -15.44 -7.59
C HIS A 41 17.24 -14.59 -6.65
N HIS A 42 16.30 -15.23 -5.97
CA HIS A 42 15.49 -14.60 -4.91
C HIS A 42 16.00 -15.07 -3.55
N PRO A 43 16.55 -14.18 -2.70
CA PRO A 43 17.01 -14.57 -1.38
C PRO A 43 15.84 -15.06 -0.53
N LYS A 44 16.07 -16.12 0.26
CA LYS A 44 15.04 -16.66 1.15
C LYS A 44 14.68 -15.63 2.23
N ARG A 45 13.39 -15.39 2.42
CA ARG A 45 12.88 -14.53 3.50
C ARG A 45 12.87 -15.29 4.82
N THR A 46 13.85 -15.05 5.68
CA THR A 46 13.95 -15.74 6.99
C THR A 46 12.98 -15.17 8.02
N VAL A 47 12.93 -13.84 8.14
CA VAL A 47 12.15 -13.14 9.18
C VAL A 47 10.72 -12.80 8.71
N THR A 48 10.56 -12.46 7.43
CA THR A 48 9.27 -12.05 6.82
C THR A 48 8.61 -13.22 6.05
N HIS A 49 8.71 -14.43 6.59
CA HIS A 49 8.06 -15.59 5.99
C HIS A 49 6.55 -15.59 6.29
N LYS A 50 5.79 -16.44 5.59
CA LYS A 50 4.32 -16.44 5.61
C LYS A 50 3.72 -16.51 7.01
N LYS A 51 4.27 -17.35 7.90
CA LYS A 51 3.80 -17.51 9.29
C LYS A 51 3.94 -16.22 10.10
N ASN A 52 5.12 -15.60 10.13
CA ASN A 52 5.31 -14.32 10.82
C ASN A 52 4.43 -13.20 10.26
N SER A 53 4.22 -13.18 8.93
CA SER A 53 3.28 -12.24 8.33
C SER A 53 1.85 -12.44 8.83
N LEU A 54 1.40 -13.68 9.03
CA LEU A 54 0.06 -13.97 9.52
C LEU A 54 -0.11 -13.54 10.99
N VAL A 55 0.93 -13.73 11.81
CA VAL A 55 0.92 -13.27 13.21
C VAL A 55 0.74 -11.75 13.28
N ILE A 56 1.50 -10.99 12.48
CA ILE A 56 1.37 -9.52 12.42
C ILE A 56 -0.04 -9.11 11.96
N SER A 57 -0.57 -9.75 10.91
CA SER A 57 -1.93 -9.45 10.42
C SER A 57 -3.00 -9.71 11.50
N ARG A 58 -2.91 -10.86 12.18
CA ARG A 58 -3.83 -11.21 13.26
C ARG A 58 -3.79 -10.20 14.41
N MET A 59 -2.59 -9.81 14.85
CA MET A 59 -2.44 -8.81 15.92
C MET A 59 -3.04 -7.45 15.55
N ILE A 60 -2.99 -7.07 14.27
CA ILE A 60 -3.59 -5.83 13.77
C ILE A 60 -5.12 -5.93 13.78
N GLU A 61 -5.66 -7.06 13.32
CA GLU A 61 -7.10 -7.34 13.30
C GLU A 61 -7.67 -7.34 14.74
N GLU A 62 -7.04 -8.07 15.66
CA GLU A 62 -7.46 -8.15 17.07
C GLU A 62 -7.43 -6.77 17.76
N ASN A 63 -6.52 -5.87 17.36
CA ASN A 63 -6.43 -4.52 17.91
C ASN A 63 -7.18 -3.46 17.08
N ASN A 64 -8.03 -3.87 16.12
CA ASN A 64 -8.77 -2.97 15.23
C ASN A 64 -7.88 -1.90 14.56
N GLY A 65 -6.65 -2.26 14.21
CA GLY A 65 -5.69 -1.35 13.56
C GLY A 65 -5.13 -0.23 14.44
N LYS A 66 -5.35 -0.26 15.76
CA LYS A 66 -4.91 0.80 16.69
C LYS A 66 -3.50 0.60 17.25
N ILE A 67 -2.86 -0.53 16.94
CA ILE A 67 -1.53 -0.88 17.44
C ILE A 67 -0.42 -0.18 16.65
N SER A 68 0.63 0.29 17.35
CA SER A 68 1.78 0.94 16.72
C SER A 68 2.77 -0.09 16.14
N THR A 69 3.51 0.31 15.10
CA THR A 69 4.60 -0.52 14.55
C THR A 69 5.74 -0.80 15.52
N ARG A 70 5.92 0.06 16.53
CA ARG A 70 6.89 -0.17 17.62
C ARG A 70 6.39 -1.26 18.56
N GLN A 71 5.11 -1.22 18.92
CA GLN A 71 4.50 -2.22 19.79
C GLN A 71 4.51 -3.59 19.10
N LEU A 72 4.06 -3.67 17.84
CA LEU A 72 4.12 -4.89 17.03
C LEU A 72 5.54 -5.47 16.95
N ALA A 73 6.56 -4.63 16.80
CA ALA A 73 7.95 -5.07 16.76
C ALA A 73 8.39 -5.72 18.08
N SER A 74 8.01 -5.11 19.22
CA SER A 74 8.26 -5.65 20.55
C SER A 74 7.55 -7.00 20.76
N ASP A 75 6.26 -7.05 20.45
CA ASP A 75 5.41 -8.23 20.73
C ASP A 75 5.77 -9.42 19.83
N THR A 76 6.26 -9.17 18.62
CA THR A 76 6.66 -10.22 17.67
C THR A 76 8.16 -10.54 17.71
N ASN A 77 8.94 -9.83 18.53
CA ASN A 77 10.41 -9.89 18.56
C ASN A 77 11.03 -9.72 17.15
N MET A 78 10.48 -8.78 16.37
CA MET A 78 10.93 -8.46 15.01
C MET A 78 11.42 -7.02 14.96
N SER A 79 12.37 -6.72 14.08
CA SER A 79 12.73 -5.33 13.84
C SER A 79 11.53 -4.54 13.29
N ARG A 80 11.41 -3.26 13.66
CA ARG A 80 10.38 -2.35 13.14
C ARG A 80 10.38 -2.31 11.60
N SER A 81 11.56 -2.34 10.98
CA SER A 81 11.71 -2.37 9.52
C SER A 81 11.12 -3.64 8.90
N SER A 82 11.27 -4.79 9.54
CA SER A 82 10.65 -6.05 9.10
C SER A 82 9.13 -6.01 9.19
N VAL A 83 8.59 -5.46 10.29
CA VAL A 83 7.14 -5.25 10.46
C VAL A 83 6.61 -4.32 9.36
N MET A 84 7.28 -3.19 9.11
CA MET A 84 6.88 -2.26 8.04
C MET A 84 6.89 -2.91 6.64
N LYS A 85 7.87 -3.76 6.34
CA LYS A 85 7.89 -4.52 5.07
C LYS A 85 6.68 -5.45 4.96
N VAL A 86 6.33 -6.16 6.04
CA VAL A 86 5.13 -7.02 6.08
C VAL A 86 3.87 -6.20 5.82
N LEU A 87 3.72 -5.04 6.49
CA LEU A 87 2.56 -4.15 6.29
C LEU A 87 2.44 -3.69 4.84
N LYS A 88 3.56 -3.28 4.23
CA LYS A 88 3.60 -2.84 2.83
C LYS A 88 3.23 -3.95 1.87
N ASP A 89 3.78 -5.16 2.07
CA ASP A 89 3.45 -6.34 1.26
C ASP A 89 1.96 -6.72 1.35
N ARG A 90 1.35 -6.49 2.52
CA ARG A 90 -0.08 -6.71 2.79
C ARG A 90 -0.98 -5.53 2.42
N LYS A 91 -0.43 -4.44 1.88
CA LYS A 91 -1.17 -3.20 1.54
C LYS A 91 -1.92 -2.60 2.74
N LEU A 92 -1.37 -2.75 3.95
CA LEU A 92 -1.89 -2.14 5.16
C LEU A 92 -1.22 -0.78 5.38
N PHE A 93 -2.02 0.28 5.36
CA PHE A 93 -1.55 1.65 5.53
C PHE A 93 -2.23 2.31 6.74
N PRO A 94 -1.52 3.19 7.47
CA PRO A 94 -2.14 3.96 8.52
C PRO A 94 -3.18 4.91 7.92
N TYR A 95 -4.41 4.85 8.44
CA TYR A 95 -5.45 5.82 8.10
C TYR A 95 -5.28 7.10 8.93
N LYS A 96 -5.61 8.26 8.33
CA LYS A 96 -5.67 9.51 9.07
C LYS A 96 -6.80 9.42 10.11
N LYS A 97 -6.51 9.79 11.35
CA LYS A 97 -7.52 9.93 12.39
C LYS A 97 -8.53 10.99 11.96
N ARG A 98 -9.82 10.67 12.05
CA ARG A 98 -10.91 11.61 11.87
C ARG A 98 -11.42 11.97 13.26
N TYR A 99 -11.54 13.27 13.52
CA TYR A 99 -12.24 13.77 14.70
C TYR A 99 -13.72 13.83 14.32
N VAL A 100 -14.53 13.07 15.05
CA VAL A 100 -15.97 13.02 14.90
C VAL A 100 -16.58 13.19 16.28
N ASN A 101 -17.76 13.78 16.36
CA ASN A 101 -18.49 13.86 17.61
C ASN A 101 -18.79 12.45 18.13
N GLU A 102 -18.70 12.28 19.44
CA GLU A 102 -19.11 11.05 20.10
C GLU A 102 -20.61 10.85 19.89
N MET A 103 -21.01 9.68 19.39
CA MET A 103 -22.43 9.35 19.24
C MET A 103 -22.92 8.65 20.50
N ARG A 104 -24.02 9.14 21.05
CA ARG A 104 -24.76 8.45 22.10
C ARG A 104 -25.52 7.26 21.51
N PRO A 105 -25.86 6.24 22.32
CA PRO A 105 -26.63 5.09 21.84
C PRO A 105 -27.94 5.49 21.15
N GLU A 106 -28.63 6.49 21.68
CA GLU A 106 -29.92 6.98 21.20
C GLU A 106 -29.79 7.71 19.85
N ASP A 107 -28.70 8.46 19.67
CA ASP A 107 -28.45 9.26 18.46
C ASP A 107 -28.51 8.40 17.18
N SER A 108 -28.06 7.14 17.27
CA SER A 108 -28.07 6.23 16.13
C SER A 108 -29.48 5.96 15.60
N VAL A 109 -30.43 5.75 16.52
CA VAL A 109 -31.84 5.47 16.20
C VAL A 109 -32.53 6.74 15.74
N GLU A 110 -32.32 7.85 16.43
CA GLU A 110 -32.93 9.14 16.08
C GLU A 110 -32.48 9.61 14.70
N ARG A 111 -31.18 9.54 14.41
CA ARG A 111 -30.62 9.93 13.10
C ARG A 111 -31.12 9.04 11.97
N LEU A 112 -31.23 7.73 12.20
CA LEU A 112 -31.77 6.80 11.20
C LEU A 112 -33.26 7.08 10.95
N THR A 113 -34.03 7.29 12.02
CA THR A 113 -35.47 7.59 11.93
C THR A 113 -35.72 8.89 11.19
N PHE A 114 -34.95 9.94 11.52
CA PHE A 114 -34.97 11.21 10.78
C PHE A 114 -34.65 10.99 9.31
N TYR A 115 -33.56 10.29 8.99
CA TYR A 115 -33.16 10.01 7.60
C TYR A 115 -34.26 9.29 6.82
N LEU A 116 -34.82 8.21 7.36
CA LEU A 116 -35.87 7.43 6.68
C LEU A 116 -37.14 8.26 6.46
N LYS A 117 -37.55 9.06 7.45
CA LYS A 117 -38.71 9.94 7.33
C LYS A 117 -38.49 11.00 6.26
N THR A 118 -37.36 11.72 6.33
CA THR A 118 -37.04 12.77 5.36
C THR A 118 -36.89 12.20 3.96
N LYS A 119 -36.31 11.01 3.82
CA LYS A 119 -36.22 10.30 2.54
C LYS A 119 -37.61 10.06 1.93
N GLY A 120 -38.56 9.54 2.70
CA GLY A 120 -39.94 9.33 2.23
C GLY A 120 -40.61 10.63 1.79
N MET A 121 -40.45 11.70 2.57
CA MET A 121 -40.99 13.03 2.23
C MET A 121 -40.38 13.61 0.94
N VAL A 122 -39.10 13.33 0.67
CA VAL A 122 -38.44 13.72 -0.60
C VAL A 122 -39.01 12.90 -1.76
N GLU A 123 -39.17 11.58 -1.60
CA GLU A 123 -39.70 10.68 -2.64
C GLU A 123 -41.17 11.00 -2.98
N GLU A 124 -41.97 11.39 -2.00
CA GLU A 124 -43.36 11.83 -2.16
C GLU A 124 -43.50 13.27 -2.69
N GLY A 125 -42.39 13.98 -2.89
CA GLY A 125 -42.40 15.36 -3.40
C GLY A 125 -42.86 16.42 -2.39
N LEU A 126 -42.97 16.06 -1.11
CA LEU A 126 -43.35 16.95 0.00
C LEU A 126 -42.18 17.84 0.44
N PHE A 127 -40.94 17.44 0.13
CA PHE A 127 -39.73 18.17 0.47
C PHE A 127 -39.19 18.92 -0.74
N ILE A 128 -39.72 20.12 -0.99
CA ILE A 128 -39.41 20.91 -2.18
C ILE A 128 -38.24 21.84 -1.86
N GLY A 129 -37.09 21.61 -2.49
CA GLY A 129 -35.86 22.40 -2.30
C GLY A 129 -36.00 23.94 -2.30
N PRO A 130 -36.94 24.57 -3.05
CA PRO A 130 -37.14 26.02 -3.01
C PRO A 130 -37.79 26.55 -1.72
N LEU A 131 -38.46 25.70 -0.93
CA LEU A 131 -39.12 26.08 0.33
C LEU A 131 -38.25 25.79 1.56
N LEU A 132 -37.15 25.07 1.37
CA LEU A 132 -36.29 24.63 2.44
C LEU A 132 -35.13 25.60 2.61
N VAL A 133 -35.09 26.27 3.76
CA VAL A 133 -34.01 27.18 4.13
C VAL A 133 -33.34 26.64 5.39
N PHE A 134 -32.04 26.38 5.31
CA PHE A 134 -31.22 26.05 6.46
C PHE A 134 -30.38 27.25 6.88
N SER A 135 -30.19 27.41 8.18
CA SER A 135 -29.31 28.40 8.80
C SER A 135 -28.45 27.71 9.84
N ASP A 136 -27.19 28.11 9.95
CA ASP A 136 -26.26 27.68 10.99
C ASP A 136 -25.38 28.86 11.41
N GLU A 137 -24.90 28.85 12.64
CA GLU A 137 -24.04 29.90 13.20
C GLU A 137 -22.58 29.44 13.18
N ALA A 138 -21.68 30.30 12.69
CA ALA A 138 -20.25 30.02 12.67
C ALA A 138 -19.46 31.13 13.38
N TYR A 139 -18.52 30.73 14.23
CA TYR A 139 -17.60 31.65 14.89
C TYR A 139 -16.41 31.96 13.97
N PHE A 140 -16.11 33.24 13.79
CA PHE A 140 -14.94 33.71 13.06
C PHE A 140 -13.91 34.32 14.03
N HIS A 141 -12.72 33.74 14.08
CA HIS A 141 -11.62 34.27 14.90
C HIS A 141 -10.72 35.19 14.06
N LEU A 142 -10.48 36.42 14.54
CA LEU A 142 -9.58 37.40 13.90
C LEU A 142 -8.13 36.92 13.78
N THR A 143 -7.74 35.90 14.54
CA THR A 143 -6.39 35.33 14.59
C THR A 143 -6.16 34.20 13.59
N GLY A 144 -7.12 33.90 12.71
CA GLY A 144 -6.98 32.84 11.70
C GLY A 144 -7.04 31.41 12.25
N HIS A 145 -7.47 31.23 13.50
CA HIS A 145 -7.72 29.91 14.06
C HIS A 145 -8.99 29.32 13.45
N ILE A 146 -8.86 28.17 12.79
CA ILE A 146 -9.97 27.37 12.27
C ILE A 146 -10.34 26.36 13.36
N ASN A 147 -11.63 26.31 13.73
CA ASN A 147 -12.16 25.24 14.57
C ASN A 147 -11.92 23.89 13.87
N LYS A 148 -11.10 23.03 14.47
CA LYS A 148 -10.76 21.69 13.98
C LYS A 148 -11.51 20.62 14.75
#